data_AF-A0A9E1EPF6-F1
#
_entry.id   AF-A0A9E1EPF6-F1
#
_cell.length_a   1.000
_cell.length_b   1.000
_cell.length_c   1.000
_cell.angle_alpha   90.00
_cell.angle_beta   90.00
_cell.angle_gamma   90.00
#
_symmetry.space_group_name_H-M   'P 1'
#
loop_
_entity.id
_entity.type
_entity.pdbx_description
1 polymer ?
#
loop_
_entity_poly.entity_id
_entity_poly.type
_entity_poly.pdbx_seq_one_letter_code
_entity_poly.pdbx_strand_id
1 'polypeptide(L)'
;MLRELAGRADSAISSVYDDLQRRKDALLAIPESDRKKLAKQVKALYDVSSMGGGFGSRSGDCISLLESSDGSSFSFFTKNELNEAAKKIKDSWTYSSAEAEALVERAAKWGIDWAADGDEKKRNFLKEIEEGKGQRFLSEALEAYKKLGNNSDLSGRSGYRIGSDSYMHALERDVFDCNIPSSYGADWGNPQYEKLLREALQEIASQIQNNLEEAQRNNWYMRDENAEHMREGNSQSGKVRNQHVFLGCI
;
A
#
# COMPACT_ATOMS: atom_id res chain seq x y z
N MET A 1 6.92 -21.71 11.69
CA MET A 1 6.41 -21.91 10.31
C MET A 1 5.02 -21.31 10.17
N LEU A 2 3.95 -22.01 9.76
CA LEU A 2 2.66 -21.37 9.43
C LEU A 2 2.06 -20.47 10.53
N ARG A 3 2.07 -20.93 11.79
CA ARG A 3 1.55 -20.15 12.92
C ARG A 3 2.35 -18.89 13.21
N GLU A 4 3.65 -18.95 12.96
CA GLU A 4 4.58 -17.83 13.17
C GLU A 4 4.47 -16.81 12.03
N LEU A 5 4.42 -17.29 10.78
CA LEU A 5 4.16 -16.48 9.60
C LEU A 5 2.82 -15.74 9.72
N ALA A 6 1.77 -16.44 10.16
CA ALA A 6 0.47 -15.83 10.45
C ALA A 6 0.57 -14.74 11.52
N GLY A 7 1.34 -14.95 12.59
CA GLY A 7 1.55 -13.94 13.64
C GLY A 7 2.30 -12.69 13.14
N ARG A 8 3.25 -12.86 12.21
CA ARG A 8 3.94 -11.73 11.57
C ARG A 8 3.00 -10.96 10.64
N ALA A 9 2.17 -11.67 9.86
CA ALA A 9 1.15 -11.05 9.02
C ALA A 9 0.15 -10.22 9.84
N ASP A 10 -0.34 -10.75 10.97
CA ASP A 10 -1.24 -10.03 11.87
C ASP A 10 -0.58 -8.80 12.53
N SER A 11 0.71 -8.92 12.88
CA SER A 11 1.52 -7.81 13.39
C SER A 11 1.70 -6.71 12.35
N ALA A 12 1.93 -7.08 11.08
CA ALA A 12 2.03 -6.13 9.97
C ALA A 12 0.69 -5.41 9.73
N ILE A 13 -0.44 -6.12 9.74
CA ILE A 13 -1.78 -5.52 9.65
C ILE A 13 -2.01 -4.54 10.79
N SER A 14 -1.62 -4.89 12.01
CA SER A 14 -1.71 -4.01 13.18
C SER A 14 -0.85 -2.74 13.02
N SER A 15 0.35 -2.86 12.44
CA SER A 15 1.19 -1.68 12.16
C SER A 15 0.55 -0.77 11.12
N VAL A 16 -0.05 -1.34 10.06
CA VAL A 16 -0.78 -0.56 9.06
C VAL A 16 -1.96 0.16 9.71
N TYR A 17 -2.71 -0.53 10.57
CA TYR A 17 -3.83 0.07 11.30
C TYR A 17 -3.40 1.27 12.13
N ASP A 18 -2.34 1.12 12.93
CA ASP A 18 -1.79 2.20 13.76
C ASP A 18 -1.38 3.41 12.90
N ASP A 19 -0.72 3.16 11.76
CA ASP A 19 -0.25 4.22 10.86
C ASP A 19 -1.43 4.95 10.18
N LEU A 20 -2.47 4.22 9.77
CA LEU A 20 -3.70 4.79 9.23
C LEU A 20 -4.47 5.60 10.29
N GLN A 21 -4.58 5.07 11.51
CA GLN A 21 -5.30 5.71 12.60
C GLN A 21 -4.63 7.02 13.05
N ARG A 22 -3.29 7.04 13.11
CA ARG A 22 -2.51 8.25 13.42
C ARG A 22 -2.67 9.35 12.39
N ARG A 23 -2.96 8.98 11.14
CA ARG A 23 -3.02 9.91 10.00
C ARG A 23 -4.41 9.94 9.36
N LYS A 24 -5.46 9.63 10.14
CA LYS A 24 -6.84 9.49 9.67
C LYS A 24 -7.35 10.71 8.89
N ASP A 25 -7.00 11.91 9.35
CA ASP A 25 -7.41 13.17 8.71
C ASP A 25 -6.65 13.49 7.42
N ALA A 26 -5.53 12.79 7.19
CA ALA A 26 -4.66 12.96 6.03
C ALA A 26 -4.77 11.83 5.01
N LEU A 27 -5.59 10.79 5.25
CA LEU A 27 -5.74 9.65 4.34
C LEU A 27 -6.25 10.06 2.95
N LEU A 28 -7.02 11.15 2.86
CA LEU A 28 -7.48 11.74 1.61
C LEU A 28 -6.34 12.24 0.71
N ALA A 29 -5.17 12.53 1.27
CA ALA A 29 -3.99 12.95 0.52
C ALA A 29 -3.24 11.75 -0.10
N ILE A 30 -3.54 10.52 0.31
CA ILE A 30 -3.01 9.31 -0.33
C ILE A 30 -3.77 9.12 -1.66
N PRO A 31 -3.06 8.99 -2.80
CA PRO A 31 -3.67 8.66 -4.09
C PRO A 31 -4.57 7.43 -3.98
N GLU A 32 -5.73 7.52 -4.60
CA GLU A 32 -6.72 6.43 -4.59
C GLU A 32 -6.17 5.10 -5.15
N SER A 33 -5.28 5.17 -6.14
CA SER A 33 -4.53 4.00 -6.65
C SER A 33 -3.76 3.31 -5.53
N ASP A 34 -3.07 4.10 -4.71
CA ASP A 34 -2.21 3.65 -3.62
C ASP A 34 -3.07 3.12 -2.46
N ARG A 35 -4.19 3.78 -2.15
CA ARG A 35 -5.18 3.29 -1.16
C ARG A 35 -5.75 1.93 -1.57
N LYS A 36 -6.14 1.77 -2.84
CA LYS A 36 -6.65 0.51 -3.39
C LYS A 36 -5.58 -0.59 -3.42
N LYS A 37 -4.33 -0.27 -3.77
CA LYS A 37 -3.19 -1.19 -3.65
C LYS A 37 -3.00 -1.64 -2.19
N LEU A 38 -3.00 -0.70 -1.25
CA LEU A 38 -2.82 -0.98 0.18
C LEU A 38 -3.94 -1.89 0.73
N ALA A 39 -5.19 -1.62 0.33
CA ALA A 39 -6.33 -2.44 0.75
C ALA A 39 -6.19 -3.90 0.26
N LYS A 40 -5.75 -4.10 -0.99
CA LYS A 40 -5.45 -5.44 -1.53
C LYS A 40 -4.31 -6.12 -0.76
N GLN A 41 -3.26 -5.38 -0.42
CA GLN A 41 -2.13 -5.89 0.37
C GLN A 41 -2.58 -6.36 1.76
N VAL A 42 -3.36 -5.53 2.47
CA VAL A 42 -3.91 -5.87 3.80
C VAL A 42 -4.79 -7.10 3.73
N LYS A 43 -5.61 -7.23 2.68
CA LYS A 43 -6.44 -8.41 2.47
C LYS A 43 -5.59 -9.67 2.26
N ALA A 44 -4.56 -9.62 1.42
CA ALA A 44 -3.69 -10.76 1.18
C ALA A 44 -2.91 -11.18 2.44
N LEU A 45 -2.49 -10.22 3.27
CA LEU A 45 -1.88 -10.52 4.57
C LEU A 45 -2.88 -11.15 5.55
N TYR A 46 -4.13 -10.72 5.52
CA TYR A 46 -5.19 -11.33 6.32
C TYR A 46 -5.44 -12.78 5.90
N ASP A 47 -5.47 -13.07 4.60
CA ASP A 47 -5.61 -14.43 4.09
C ASP A 47 -4.48 -15.33 4.62
N VAL A 48 -3.23 -14.84 4.64
CA VAL A 48 -2.07 -15.53 5.25
C VAL A 48 -2.24 -15.73 6.77
N SER A 49 -2.69 -14.70 7.50
CA SER A 49 -2.97 -14.80 8.94
C SER A 49 -4.03 -15.87 9.23
N SER A 50 -5.06 -15.94 8.39
CA SER A 50 -6.16 -16.91 8.54
C SER A 50 -5.71 -18.36 8.37
N MET A 51 -4.66 -18.63 7.59
CA MET A 51 -4.05 -19.96 7.47
C MET A 51 -3.51 -20.48 8.81
N GLY A 52 -3.08 -19.59 9.71
CA GLY A 52 -2.64 -19.92 11.06
C GLY A 52 -3.75 -20.00 12.10
N GLY A 53 -5.02 -19.81 11.69
CA GLY A 53 -6.19 -19.76 12.58
C GLY A 53 -6.41 -18.42 13.29
N GLY A 54 -5.72 -17.36 12.86
CA GLY A 54 -5.88 -16.01 13.43
C GLY A 54 -7.01 -15.23 12.76
N PHE A 55 -7.96 -14.72 13.54
CA PHE A 55 -9.07 -13.88 13.08
C PHE A 55 -8.89 -12.45 13.60
N GLY A 56 -7.97 -11.70 12.99
CA GLY A 56 -7.74 -10.29 13.34
C GLY A 56 -8.81 -9.38 12.74
N SER A 57 -9.62 -8.70 13.57
CA SER A 57 -10.66 -7.75 13.11
C SER A 57 -10.09 -6.49 12.45
N ARG A 58 -8.81 -6.20 12.69
CA ARG A 58 -8.13 -4.96 12.25
C ARG A 58 -7.96 -4.87 10.73
N SER A 59 -7.96 -6.00 10.01
CA SER A 59 -7.89 -5.98 8.55
C SER A 59 -9.13 -5.31 7.94
N GLY A 60 -10.32 -5.62 8.46
CA GLY A 60 -11.57 -5.01 8.08
C GLY A 60 -11.60 -3.51 8.39
N ASP A 61 -11.06 -3.10 9.54
CA ASP A 61 -10.96 -1.68 9.92
C ASP A 61 -10.00 -0.91 9.00
N CYS A 62 -8.83 -1.50 8.65
CA CYS A 62 -7.89 -0.93 7.68
C CYS A 62 -8.54 -0.73 6.31
N ILE A 63 -9.19 -1.77 5.78
CA ILE A 63 -9.89 -1.71 4.50
C ILE A 63 -10.98 -0.65 4.56
N SER A 64 -11.78 -0.64 5.64
CA SER A 64 -12.83 0.36 5.85
C SER A 64 -12.27 1.78 5.91
N LEU A 65 -11.12 2.03 6.55
CA LEU A 65 -10.47 3.35 6.57
C LEU A 65 -9.96 3.77 5.18
N LEU A 66 -9.40 2.82 4.41
CA LEU A 66 -8.87 3.07 3.08
C LEU A 66 -9.99 3.29 2.04
N GLU A 67 -11.11 2.60 2.19
CA GLU A 67 -12.31 2.71 1.33
C GLU A 67 -13.23 3.87 1.76
N SER A 68 -13.42 4.12 3.06
CA SER A 68 -14.19 5.31 3.56
C SER A 68 -13.46 6.63 3.34
N SER A 69 -12.16 6.59 3.02
CA SER A 69 -11.42 7.73 2.46
C SER A 69 -11.89 8.08 1.04
N ASP A 70 -12.83 7.34 0.47
CA ASP A 70 -13.66 7.80 -0.64
C ASP A 70 -14.69 8.80 -0.08
N GLY A 71 -14.20 9.98 0.28
CA GLY A 71 -15.04 11.17 0.35
C GLY A 71 -15.78 11.24 -0.98
N SER A 72 -17.05 10.87 -0.95
CA SER A 72 -17.94 10.78 -2.09
C SER A 72 -18.20 12.19 -2.62
N SER A 73 -17.25 12.74 -3.34
CA SER A 73 -17.47 13.88 -4.22
C SER A 73 -17.13 13.39 -5.61
N PHE A 74 -18.16 13.01 -6.36
CA PHE A 74 -18.08 13.04 -7.82
C PHE A 74 -17.64 14.47 -8.20
N SER A 75 -16.34 14.62 -8.43
CA SER A 75 -15.77 15.79 -9.06
C SER A 75 -15.98 15.66 -10.55
N PHE A 76 -16.49 16.72 -11.18
CA PHE A 76 -16.53 16.81 -12.64
C PHE A 76 -15.14 17.12 -13.23
N PHE A 77 -14.14 17.37 -12.37
CA PHE A 77 -12.81 17.84 -12.73
C PHE A 77 -11.74 16.79 -12.44
N THR A 78 -10.67 16.79 -13.22
CA THR A 78 -9.59 15.81 -13.03
C THR A 78 -8.71 16.21 -11.84
N LYS A 79 -8.10 15.21 -11.17
CA LYS A 79 -7.11 15.44 -10.10
C LYS A 79 -5.96 16.35 -10.54
N ASN A 80 -5.55 16.29 -11.82
CA ASN A 80 -4.47 17.12 -12.35
C ASN A 80 -4.88 18.60 -12.41
N GLU A 81 -6.09 18.90 -12.87
CA GLU A 81 -6.60 20.28 -12.92
C GLU A 81 -6.73 20.90 -11.52
N LEU A 82 -7.24 20.12 -10.56
CA LEU A 82 -7.38 20.57 -9.17
C LEU A 82 -6.01 20.80 -8.51
N ASN A 83 -5.01 19.96 -8.80
CA ASN A 83 -3.65 20.13 -8.27
C ASN A 83 -2.94 21.35 -8.87
N GLU A 84 -3.08 21.61 -10.18
CA GLU A 84 -2.52 22.80 -10.81
C GLU A 84 -3.16 24.08 -10.27
N ALA A 85 -4.49 24.09 -10.10
CA ALA A 85 -5.19 25.19 -9.46
C ALA A 85 -4.74 25.41 -8.01
N ALA A 86 -4.58 24.34 -7.24
CA ALA A 86 -4.10 24.41 -5.87
C ALA A 86 -2.65 24.93 -5.77
N LYS A 87 -1.77 24.60 -6.72
CA LYS A 87 -0.43 25.20 -6.81
C LYS A 87 -0.50 26.70 -7.09
N LYS A 88 -1.38 27.16 -7.99
CA LYS A 88 -1.58 28.59 -8.24
C LYS A 88 -2.01 29.37 -6.98
N ILE A 89 -2.80 28.73 -6.10
CA ILE A 89 -3.16 29.31 -4.79
C ILE A 89 -1.92 29.38 -3.88
N LYS A 90 -1.12 28.31 -3.85
CA LYS A 90 0.07 28.18 -2.99
C LYS A 90 1.23 29.09 -3.39
N ASP A 91 1.52 29.16 -4.68
CA ASP A 91 2.68 29.84 -5.26
C ASP A 91 2.35 31.29 -5.66
N SER A 92 1.20 31.81 -5.21
CA SER A 92 0.82 33.20 -5.42
C SER A 92 1.83 34.14 -4.78
N TRP A 93 2.57 34.89 -5.60
CA TRP A 93 3.51 35.91 -5.13
C TRP A 93 2.80 37.20 -4.66
N THR A 94 1.55 37.38 -5.09
CA THR A 94 0.80 38.63 -4.91
C THR A 94 0.09 38.70 -3.56
N TYR A 95 -0.30 37.55 -2.99
CA TYR A 95 -1.08 37.47 -1.76
C TYR A 95 -0.44 36.50 -0.78
N SER A 96 -0.56 36.77 0.53
CA SER A 96 -0.17 35.79 1.54
C SER A 96 -1.04 34.53 1.47
N SER A 97 -0.55 33.38 1.93
CA SER A 97 -1.30 32.11 1.89
C SER A 97 -2.69 32.20 2.53
N ALA A 98 -2.81 32.89 3.67
CA ALA A 98 -4.08 33.09 4.36
C ALA A 98 -5.05 34.01 3.59
N GLU A 99 -4.50 35.03 2.92
CA GLU A 99 -5.30 35.96 2.12
C GLU A 99 -5.77 35.33 0.80
N ALA A 100 -4.90 34.55 0.15
CA ALA A 100 -5.24 33.76 -1.03
C ALA A 100 -6.34 32.73 -0.72
N GLU A 101 -6.22 32.01 0.40
CA GLU A 101 -7.23 31.06 0.87
C GLU A 101 -8.58 31.74 1.10
N ALA A 102 -8.61 32.86 1.84
CA ALA A 102 -9.83 33.59 2.14
C ALA A 102 -10.49 34.18 0.89
N LEU A 103 -9.69 34.62 -0.09
CA LEU A 103 -10.19 35.11 -1.38
C LEU A 103 -10.86 33.99 -2.19
N VAL A 104 -10.20 32.83 -2.30
CA VAL A 104 -10.73 31.67 -3.04
C VAL A 104 -11.98 31.11 -2.34
N GLU A 105 -12.00 31.04 -1.01
CA GLU A 105 -13.17 30.63 -0.23
C GLU A 105 -14.36 31.56 -0.46
N ARG A 106 -14.13 32.88 -0.44
CA ARG A 106 -15.18 33.87 -0.71
C ARG A 106 -15.69 33.77 -2.15
N ALA A 107 -14.79 33.54 -3.11
CA ALA A 107 -15.14 33.37 -4.52
C ALA A 107 -15.93 32.09 -4.79
N ALA A 108 -15.57 30.98 -4.14
CA ALA A 108 -16.32 29.72 -4.20
C ALA A 108 -17.74 29.87 -3.65
N LYS A 109 -17.92 30.71 -2.61
CA LYS A 109 -19.22 30.90 -1.95
C LYS A 109 -20.14 31.91 -2.63
N TRP A 110 -19.58 33.02 -3.12
CA TRP A 110 -20.35 34.18 -3.57
C TRP A 110 -20.03 34.61 -5.01
N GLY A 111 -19.04 33.99 -5.65
CA GLY A 111 -18.60 34.32 -7.01
C GLY A 111 -17.43 35.29 -7.04
N ILE A 112 -16.72 35.30 -8.17
CA ILE A 112 -15.48 36.05 -8.35
C ILE A 112 -15.72 37.56 -8.21
N ASP A 113 -16.77 38.09 -8.84
CA ASP A 113 -17.03 39.53 -8.83
C ASP A 113 -17.33 40.06 -7.42
N TRP A 114 -18.04 39.28 -6.60
CA TRP A 114 -18.31 39.61 -5.21
C TRP A 114 -17.08 39.48 -4.32
N ALA A 115 -16.27 38.45 -4.53
CA ALA A 115 -15.05 38.22 -3.75
C ALA A 115 -13.94 39.25 -4.05
N ALA A 116 -13.91 39.75 -5.29
CA ALA A 116 -12.95 40.75 -5.72
C ALA A 116 -13.26 42.15 -5.19
N ASP A 117 -14.52 42.44 -4.80
CA ASP A 117 -14.93 43.75 -4.25
C ASP A 117 -14.51 44.95 -5.14
N GLY A 118 -14.64 44.77 -6.46
CA GLY A 118 -14.21 45.78 -7.45
C GLY A 118 -12.71 45.85 -7.73
N ASP A 119 -11.88 45.07 -7.04
CA ASP A 119 -10.43 45.01 -7.28
C ASP A 119 -10.10 44.10 -8.48
N GLU A 120 -9.55 44.72 -9.53
CA GLU A 120 -9.20 44.04 -10.76
C GLU A 120 -8.08 43.01 -10.60
N LYS A 121 -7.15 43.21 -9.65
CA LYS A 121 -6.07 42.25 -9.39
C LYS A 121 -6.60 41.00 -8.69
N LYS A 122 -7.52 41.16 -7.73
CA LYS A 122 -8.18 40.02 -7.06
C LYS A 122 -9.03 39.23 -8.04
N ARG A 123 -9.74 39.95 -8.93
CA ARG A 123 -10.54 39.34 -10.00
C ARG A 123 -9.69 38.52 -10.96
N ASN A 124 -8.56 39.07 -11.43
CA ASN A 124 -7.68 38.35 -12.37
C ASN A 124 -7.04 37.12 -11.72
N PHE A 125 -6.58 37.24 -10.47
CA PHE A 125 -6.06 36.09 -9.70
C PHE A 125 -7.08 34.96 -9.59
N LEU A 126 -8.32 35.27 -9.22
CA LEU A 126 -9.38 34.27 -9.10
C LEU A 126 -9.75 33.64 -10.45
N LYS A 127 -9.76 34.42 -11.54
CA LYS A 127 -9.99 33.90 -12.90
C LYS A 127 -8.87 33.01 -13.40
N GLU A 128 -7.62 33.30 -13.05
CA GLU A 128 -6.46 32.45 -13.38
C GLU A 128 -6.51 31.08 -12.70
N ILE A 129 -7.12 31.01 -11.50
CA ILE A 129 -7.36 29.76 -10.80
C ILE A 129 -8.58 29.06 -11.39
N GLU A 130 -9.71 29.77 -11.53
CA GLU A 130 -10.98 29.20 -11.97
C GLU A 130 -10.97 28.72 -13.43
N GLU A 131 -10.22 29.40 -14.31
CA GLU A 131 -10.13 29.10 -15.76
C GLU A 131 -11.51 28.96 -16.45
N GLY A 132 -12.53 29.66 -15.96
CA GLY A 132 -13.91 29.58 -16.48
C GLY A 132 -14.67 28.30 -16.10
N LYS A 133 -14.14 27.49 -15.17
CA LYS A 133 -14.75 26.22 -14.72
C LYS A 133 -15.79 26.39 -13.60
N GLY A 134 -16.03 27.62 -13.14
CA GLY A 134 -17.09 27.95 -12.19
C GLY A 134 -16.68 27.89 -10.72
N GLN A 135 -17.59 28.36 -9.86
CA GLN A 135 -17.43 28.39 -8.41
C GLN A 135 -17.18 27.01 -7.79
N ARG A 136 -17.76 25.95 -8.38
CA ARG A 136 -17.57 24.57 -7.92
C ARG A 136 -16.12 24.12 -8.08
N PHE A 137 -15.46 24.51 -9.19
CA PHE A 137 -14.04 24.25 -9.39
C PHE A 137 -13.19 24.96 -8.32
N LEU A 138 -13.49 26.22 -7.99
CA LEU A 138 -12.79 26.95 -6.93
C LEU A 138 -12.96 26.27 -5.56
N SER A 139 -14.14 25.75 -5.25
CA SER A 139 -14.38 25.00 -4.00
C SER A 139 -13.53 23.72 -3.93
N GLU A 140 -13.48 22.96 -5.02
CA GLU A 140 -12.73 21.70 -5.07
C GLU A 140 -11.21 21.94 -5.14
N ALA A 141 -10.77 23.02 -5.80
CA ALA A 141 -9.37 23.46 -5.83
C ALA A 141 -8.90 23.95 -4.46
N LEU A 142 -9.78 24.62 -3.70
CA LEU A 142 -9.50 25.03 -2.31
C LEU A 142 -9.34 23.80 -1.39
N GLU A 143 -10.15 22.77 -1.59
CA GLU A 143 -10.01 21.50 -0.86
C GLU A 143 -8.67 20.82 -1.20
N ALA A 144 -8.29 20.79 -2.48
CA ALA A 144 -6.98 20.31 -2.91
C ALA A 144 -5.82 21.14 -2.34
N TYR A 145 -5.96 22.47 -2.28
CA TYR A 145 -4.99 23.36 -1.66
C TYR A 145 -4.81 23.10 -0.16
N LYS A 146 -5.90 22.92 0.59
CA LYS A 146 -5.86 22.55 2.01
C LYS A 146 -5.15 21.20 2.22
N LYS A 147 -5.36 20.25 1.32
CA LYS A 147 -4.62 18.98 1.28
C LYS A 147 -3.13 19.14 0.91
N LEU A 148 -2.77 20.15 0.10
CA LEU A 148 -1.38 20.48 -0.26
C LEU A 148 -0.62 21.26 0.83
N GLY A 149 -1.33 22.07 1.63
CA GLY A 149 -0.80 22.76 2.82
C GLY A 149 -0.58 21.79 3.98
N ASN A 150 -1.46 20.80 4.10
CA ASN A 150 -1.21 19.59 4.85
C ASN A 150 -0.30 18.64 4.03
N ASN A 151 0.97 19.02 3.84
CA ASN A 151 2.05 18.02 3.84
C ASN A 151 2.14 17.46 5.27
N SER A 152 1.03 16.91 5.77
CA SER A 152 1.03 15.95 6.84
C SER A 152 1.98 14.89 6.34
N ASP A 153 3.13 14.77 6.98
CA ASP A 153 4.00 13.64 6.84
C ASP A 153 3.09 12.40 6.66
N LEU A 154 3.19 11.70 5.53
CA LEU A 154 2.39 10.51 5.27
C LEU A 154 3.25 9.27 5.50
N SER A 155 4.40 9.41 6.14
CA SER A 155 5.32 8.31 6.36
C SER A 155 4.73 7.33 7.37
N GLY A 156 4.75 6.04 7.07
CA GLY A 156 4.49 5.02 8.07
C GLY A 156 5.64 4.93 9.06
N ARG A 157 5.51 4.03 10.02
CA ARG A 157 6.60 3.74 10.98
C ARG A 157 7.87 3.21 10.29
N SER A 158 7.72 2.66 9.08
CA SER A 158 8.82 2.25 8.20
C SER A 158 9.59 3.42 7.56
N GLY A 159 9.13 4.66 7.74
CA GLY A 159 9.73 5.86 7.13
C GLY A 159 9.34 6.09 5.66
N TYR A 160 8.56 5.19 5.06
CA TYR A 160 8.05 5.33 3.70
C TYR A 160 6.62 5.87 3.69
N ARG A 161 6.26 6.64 2.66
CA ARG A 161 4.88 7.12 2.47
C ARG A 161 3.88 5.95 2.47
N ILE A 162 2.86 6.01 3.31
CA ILE A 162 1.80 5.01 3.40
C ILE A 162 1.17 4.82 2.01
N GLY A 163 1.08 3.56 1.58
CA GLY A 163 0.55 3.18 0.27
C GLY A 163 1.55 3.23 -0.89
N SER A 164 2.78 3.73 -0.69
CA SER A 164 3.84 3.66 -1.71
C SER A 164 4.38 2.24 -1.89
N ASP A 165 5.00 1.96 -3.03
CA ASP A 165 5.56 0.62 -3.31
C ASP A 165 6.67 0.27 -2.30
N SER A 166 7.50 1.23 -1.89
CA SER A 166 8.50 1.02 -0.82
C SER A 166 7.87 0.69 0.54
N TYR A 167 6.69 1.25 0.82
CA TYR A 167 5.92 0.91 2.02
C TYR A 167 5.39 -0.53 1.94
N MET A 168 4.88 -0.96 0.78
CA MET A 168 4.43 -2.35 0.57
C MET A 168 5.57 -3.35 0.71
N HIS A 169 6.73 -3.07 0.10
CA HIS A 169 7.89 -3.94 0.19
C HIS A 169 8.43 -4.04 1.62
N ALA A 170 8.35 -2.96 2.40
CA ALA A 170 8.68 -3.02 3.82
C ALA A 170 7.74 -3.98 4.57
N LEU A 171 6.43 -3.95 4.29
CA LEU A 171 5.48 -4.89 4.87
C LEU A 171 5.76 -6.34 4.46
N GLU A 172 6.03 -6.58 3.17
CA GLU A 172 6.40 -7.92 2.68
C GLU A 172 7.65 -8.44 3.38
N ARG A 173 8.69 -7.60 3.49
CA ARG A 173 9.93 -7.98 4.18
C ARG A 173 9.70 -8.30 5.65
N ASP A 174 8.89 -7.52 6.35
CA ASP A 174 8.60 -7.74 7.78
C ASP A 174 7.80 -9.05 8.02
N VAL A 175 7.01 -9.49 7.03
CA VAL A 175 6.21 -10.70 7.13
C VAL A 175 6.99 -11.94 6.70
N PHE A 176 7.66 -11.87 5.55
CA PHE A 176 8.26 -13.03 4.89
C PHE A 176 9.78 -13.15 5.10
N ASP A 177 10.42 -12.18 5.77
CA ASP A 177 11.89 -12.08 5.95
C ASP A 177 12.71 -12.12 4.64
N CYS A 178 12.05 -11.96 3.49
CA CYS A 178 12.69 -11.98 2.19
C CYS A 178 12.03 -10.99 1.22
N ASN A 179 12.78 -10.58 0.19
CA ASN A 179 12.25 -9.71 -0.85
C ASN A 179 11.38 -10.54 -1.80
N ILE A 180 10.07 -10.29 -1.79
CA ILE A 180 9.16 -10.89 -2.75
C ILE A 180 9.37 -10.23 -4.12
N PRO A 181 9.53 -11.00 -5.21
CA PRO A 181 9.61 -10.43 -6.54
C PRO A 181 8.34 -9.61 -6.87
N SER A 182 8.52 -8.44 -7.48
CA SER A 182 7.43 -7.50 -7.80
C SER A 182 6.29 -8.11 -8.64
N SER A 183 6.57 -9.22 -9.35
CA SER A 183 5.57 -10.01 -10.09
C SER A 183 4.54 -10.72 -9.21
N TYR A 184 4.84 -10.93 -7.93
CA TYR A 184 3.95 -11.55 -6.93
C TYR A 184 3.43 -10.53 -5.90
N GLY A 185 3.94 -9.29 -5.94
CA GLY A 185 3.51 -8.18 -5.10
C GLY A 185 2.30 -7.43 -5.65
N ALA A 186 1.81 -6.45 -4.89
CA ALA A 186 0.62 -5.67 -5.20
C ALA A 186 0.69 -4.85 -6.51
N ASP A 187 1.86 -4.74 -7.15
CA ASP A 187 2.08 -3.93 -8.35
C ASP A 187 1.33 -4.40 -9.60
N TRP A 188 1.03 -5.70 -9.72
CA TRP A 188 0.34 -6.27 -10.89
C TRP A 188 -1.08 -6.80 -10.61
N GLY A 189 -1.63 -6.47 -9.44
CA GLY A 189 -3.07 -6.33 -9.28
C GLY A 189 -3.78 -7.29 -8.34
N ASN A 190 -3.12 -8.33 -7.82
CA ASN A 190 -3.68 -9.13 -6.73
C ASN A 190 -2.60 -9.98 -6.03
N PRO A 191 -2.09 -9.60 -4.85
CA PRO A 191 -1.18 -10.45 -4.09
C PRO A 191 -1.92 -11.71 -3.64
N GLN A 192 -1.48 -12.89 -4.12
CA GLN A 192 -2.10 -14.20 -3.83
C GLN A 192 -1.21 -15.04 -2.92
N TYR A 193 -0.69 -14.45 -1.84
CA TYR A 193 0.28 -15.12 -0.96
C TYR A 193 -0.25 -16.44 -0.39
N GLU A 194 -1.50 -16.50 0.03
CA GLU A 194 -2.11 -17.75 0.52
C GLU A 194 -2.02 -18.87 -0.52
N LYS A 195 -2.39 -18.58 -1.77
CA LYS A 195 -2.38 -19.58 -2.86
C LYS A 195 -0.96 -20.09 -3.10
N LEU A 196 0.01 -19.18 -3.20
CA LEU A 196 1.42 -19.51 -3.41
C LEU A 196 1.97 -20.36 -2.26
N LEU A 197 1.64 -20.02 -1.01
CA LEU A 197 2.04 -20.79 0.17
C LEU A 197 1.43 -22.20 0.15
N ARG A 198 0.15 -22.34 -0.22
CA ARG A 198 -0.51 -23.65 -0.32
C ARG A 198 0.12 -24.52 -1.40
N GLU A 199 0.38 -23.96 -2.58
CA GLU A 199 1.03 -24.66 -3.68
C GLU A 199 2.43 -25.14 -3.30
N ALA A 200 3.24 -24.27 -2.69
CA ALA A 200 4.59 -24.63 -2.27
C ALA A 200 4.62 -25.69 -1.15
N LEU A 201 3.70 -25.61 -0.18
CA LEU A 201 3.56 -26.64 0.86
C LEU A 201 3.13 -27.99 0.27
N GLN A 202 2.22 -27.97 -0.71
CA GLN A 202 1.77 -29.19 -1.39
C GLN A 202 2.91 -29.82 -2.22
N GLU A 203 3.73 -28.99 -2.87
CA GLU A 203 4.90 -29.46 -3.60
C GLU A 203 5.93 -30.12 -2.67
N ILE A 204 6.27 -29.47 -1.56
CA ILE A 204 7.19 -30.03 -0.54
C ILE A 204 6.64 -31.34 0.01
N ALA A 205 5.34 -31.39 0.36
CA ALA A 205 4.71 -32.61 0.87
C ALA A 205 4.78 -33.75 -0.15
N SER A 206 4.53 -33.45 -1.44
CA SER A 206 4.61 -34.43 -2.52
C SER A 206 6.03 -34.93 -2.72
N GLN A 207 7.04 -34.05 -2.65
CA GLN A 207 8.45 -34.43 -2.72
C GLN A 207 8.87 -35.32 -1.54
N ILE A 208 8.46 -34.97 -0.31
CA ILE A 208 8.73 -35.79 0.88
C ILE A 208 8.08 -37.17 0.73
N GLN A 209 6.83 -37.24 0.27
CA GLN A 209 6.12 -38.50 0.08
C GLN A 209 6.81 -39.37 -0.97
N ASN A 210 7.15 -38.80 -2.13
CA ASN A 210 7.86 -39.53 -3.19
C ASN A 210 9.22 -40.05 -2.69
N ASN A 211 9.98 -39.23 -1.97
CA ASN A 211 11.27 -39.62 -1.40
C ASN A 211 11.12 -40.75 -0.36
N LEU A 212 10.05 -40.70 0.46
CA LEU A 212 9.78 -41.74 1.45
C LEU A 212 9.40 -43.07 0.77
N GLU A 213 8.56 -43.01 -0.26
CA GLU A 213 8.17 -44.18 -1.05
C GLU A 213 9.36 -44.79 -1.80
N GLU A 214 10.26 -43.96 -2.32
CA GLU A 214 11.49 -44.40 -2.98
C GLU A 214 12.47 -45.03 -1.98
N ALA A 215 12.66 -44.41 -0.81
CA ALA A 215 13.50 -44.95 0.26
C ALA A 215 12.97 -46.30 0.80
N GLN A 216 11.65 -46.46 0.86
CA GLN A 216 11.00 -47.73 1.22
C GLN A 216 11.17 -48.78 0.12
N ARG A 217 10.94 -48.42 -1.16
CA ARG A 217 11.11 -49.33 -2.30
C ARG A 217 12.56 -49.81 -2.47
N ASN A 218 13.53 -48.94 -2.20
CA ASN A 218 14.95 -49.22 -2.35
C ASN A 218 15.62 -49.74 -1.07
N ASN A 219 14.85 -49.97 0.00
CA ASN A 219 15.32 -50.55 1.27
C ASN A 219 16.52 -49.79 1.90
N TRP A 220 16.51 -48.46 1.79
CA TRP A 220 17.57 -47.57 2.27
C TRP A 220 17.69 -47.48 3.80
N TYR A 221 16.83 -48.16 4.56
CA TYR A 221 16.89 -48.17 6.03
C TYR A 221 17.75 -49.31 6.61
N MET A 222 18.32 -50.19 5.78
CA MET A 222 18.93 -51.46 6.25
C MET A 222 20.44 -51.61 6.01
N ARG A 223 21.18 -50.55 5.61
CA ARG A 223 22.64 -50.65 5.39
C ARG A 223 23.44 -49.47 5.94
N ASP A 224 24.52 -49.78 6.67
CA ASP A 224 25.49 -48.83 7.23
C ASP A 224 26.19 -47.97 6.17
N GLU A 225 26.23 -48.44 4.92
CA GLU A 225 26.73 -47.70 3.74
C GLU A 225 25.95 -46.39 3.47
N ASN A 226 24.74 -46.24 4.02
CA ASN A 226 23.92 -45.03 3.85
C ASN A 226 24.37 -43.83 4.68
N ALA A 227 25.21 -44.01 5.70
CA ALA A 227 25.78 -42.89 6.45
C ALA A 227 26.77 -42.06 5.61
N GLU A 228 27.45 -42.69 4.64
CA GLU A 228 28.37 -42.00 3.73
C GLU A 228 27.63 -41.34 2.57
N HIS A 229 26.61 -42.00 1.99
CA HIS A 229 25.78 -41.39 0.95
C HIS A 229 24.94 -40.20 1.44
N MET A 230 24.50 -40.19 2.71
CA MET A 230 23.89 -38.99 3.33
C MET A 230 24.88 -37.83 3.51
N ARG A 231 26.19 -38.09 3.72
CA ARG A 231 27.21 -37.03 3.75
C ARG A 231 27.49 -36.46 2.36
N GLU A 232 27.58 -37.31 1.34
CA GLU A 232 27.79 -36.86 -0.05
C GLU A 232 26.58 -36.12 -0.61
N GLY A 233 25.36 -36.60 -0.33
CA GLY A 233 24.11 -35.91 -0.68
C GLY A 233 23.99 -34.53 -0.03
N ASN A 234 24.40 -34.38 1.23
CA ASN A 234 24.48 -33.07 1.89
C ASN A 234 25.53 -32.14 1.27
N SER A 235 26.63 -32.68 0.76
CA SER A 235 27.66 -31.89 0.07
C SER A 235 27.24 -31.42 -1.32
N GLN A 236 26.38 -32.18 -2.02
CA GLN A 236 25.79 -31.74 -3.30
C GLN A 236 24.58 -30.82 -3.12
N SER A 237 23.77 -31.03 -2.08
CA SER A 237 22.67 -30.12 -1.73
C SER A 237 23.18 -28.72 -1.32
N GLY A 238 24.41 -28.63 -0.78
CA GLY A 238 25.14 -27.37 -0.60
C GLY A 238 25.49 -26.62 -1.90
N LYS A 239 25.57 -27.31 -3.05
CA LYS A 239 25.83 -26.70 -4.38
C LYS A 239 24.55 -26.31 -5.13
N VAL A 240 23.42 -26.98 -4.88
CA VAL A 240 22.12 -26.67 -5.52
C VAL A 240 21.43 -25.45 -4.87
N ARG A 241 21.91 -25.00 -3.71
CA ARG A 241 21.47 -23.75 -3.04
C ARG A 241 21.61 -22.46 -3.87
N ASN A 242 22.23 -22.50 -5.05
CA ASN A 242 22.34 -21.35 -5.95
C ASN A 242 21.32 -21.29 -7.10
N GLN A 243 20.35 -22.22 -7.19
CA GLN A 243 19.35 -22.21 -8.29
C GLN A 243 17.88 -22.20 -7.88
N HIS A 244 17.52 -22.25 -6.60
CA HIS A 244 16.13 -22.07 -6.17
C HIS A 244 15.99 -20.89 -5.20
N VAL A 245 15.81 -19.70 -5.78
CA VAL A 245 15.50 -18.45 -5.04
C VAL A 245 14.11 -18.50 -4.38
N PHE A 246 13.27 -19.50 -4.69
CA PHE A 246 11.90 -19.61 -4.14
C PHE A 246 11.77 -20.54 -2.92
N LEU A 247 12.72 -21.45 -2.71
CA LEU A 247 12.70 -22.41 -1.58
C LEU A 247 13.45 -21.90 -0.33
N GLY A 248 14.12 -20.74 -0.42
CA GLY A 248 14.76 -20.09 0.72
C GLY A 248 13.80 -19.26 1.61
N CYS A 249 12.51 -19.14 1.22
CA CYS A 249 11.51 -18.35 1.93
C CYS A 249 10.40 -19.21 2.60
N ILE A 250 10.59 -20.52 2.73
CA ILE A 250 9.75 -21.39 3.57
C ILE A 250 10.63 -21.95 4.66
#